data_AF-A0A3E0Q073-F1
#
_entry.id   AF-A0A3E0Q073-F1
#
_cell.length_a   1.000
_cell.length_b   1.000
_cell.length_c   1.000
_cell.angle_alpha   90.00
_cell.angle_beta   90.00
_cell.angle_gamma   90.00
#
_symmetry.space_group_name_H-M   'P 1'
#
loop_
_entity.id
_entity.type
_entity.pdbx_description
1 polymer ?
#
loop_
_entity_poly.entity_id
_entity_poly.type
_entity_poly.pdbx_seq_one_letter_code
_entity_poly.pdbx_strand_id
1 'polypeptide(L)' 'MNAMEEREDTGKDRMGSAIVKGVLIGVPVVLVGLTLGIFLITDNDLADSFATAILPGILLGVFGGGFAGMALTME' A
#
# COMPACT_ATOMS: atom_id res chain seq x y z
N MET A 1 7.48 -2.18 -37.62
CA MET A 1 8.30 -2.22 -36.40
C MET A 1 7.40 -1.99 -35.18
N ASN A 2 6.19 -2.58 -35.13
CA ASN A 2 5.08 -2.03 -34.31
C ASN A 2 4.45 -3.00 -33.30
N ALA A 3 4.63 -4.31 -33.44
CA ALA A 3 3.95 -5.29 -32.55
C ALA A 3 4.69 -5.55 -31.23
N MET A 4 5.96 -5.10 -31.13
CA MET A 4 6.79 -5.24 -29.92
C MET A 4 6.57 -4.06 -28.95
N GLU A 5 6.40 -2.84 -29.48
CA GLU A 5 6.16 -1.62 -28.70
C GLU A 5 4.79 -1.64 -27.99
N GLU A 6 3.72 -2.08 -28.68
CA GLU A 6 2.37 -2.19 -28.09
C GLU A 6 2.30 -3.17 -26.89
N ARG A 7 3.13 -4.22 -26.90
CA ARG A 7 3.16 -5.21 -25.80
C ARG A 7 3.87 -4.69 -24.56
N GLU A 8 4.89 -3.85 -24.73
CA GLU A 8 5.62 -3.24 -23.62
C GLU A 8 4.75 -2.22 -22.86
N ASP A 9 4.03 -1.35 -23.57
CA ASP A 9 3.13 -0.37 -22.93
C ASP A 9 2.00 -1.06 -22.14
N THR A 10 1.38 -2.07 -22.75
CA THR A 10 0.30 -2.84 -22.09
C THR A 10 0.78 -3.54 -20.81
N GLY A 11 2.02 -4.03 -20.79
CA GLY A 11 2.61 -4.65 -19.60
C GLY A 11 2.87 -3.65 -18.47
N LYS A 12 3.41 -2.48 -18.82
CA LYS A 12 3.74 -1.39 -17.90
C LYS A 12 2.49 -0.81 -17.24
N ASP A 13 1.41 -0.64 -18.01
CA ASP A 13 0.14 -0.12 -17.53
C ASP A 13 -0.52 -1.07 -16.51
N ARG A 14 -0.44 -2.38 -16.75
CA ARG A 14 -0.98 -3.40 -15.83
C ARG A 14 -0.22 -3.42 -14.51
N MET A 15 1.11 -3.32 -14.56
CA MET A 15 1.96 -3.27 -13.38
C MET A 15 1.72 -1.99 -12.56
N GLY A 16 1.65 -0.83 -13.22
CA GLY A 16 1.31 0.44 -12.56
C GLY A 16 -0.06 0.41 -11.89
N SER A 17 -1.08 -0.12 -12.57
CA SER A 17 -2.43 -0.27 -12.01
C SER A 17 -2.46 -1.18 -10.78
N ALA A 18 -1.70 -2.28 -10.79
CA ALA A 18 -1.64 -3.21 -9.66
C ALA A 18 -0.95 -2.61 -8.44
N ILE A 19 0.14 -1.88 -8.63
CA ILE A 19 0.81 -1.12 -7.57
C ILE A 19 -0.15 -0.11 -6.94
N VAL A 20 -0.83 0.68 -7.77
CA VAL A 20 -1.78 1.69 -7.28
C VAL A 20 -2.92 1.05 -6.48
N LYS A 21 -3.48 -0.06 -6.96
CA LYS A 21 -4.50 -0.83 -6.22
C LYS A 21 -3.96 -1.37 -4.90
N GLY A 22 -2.73 -1.89 -4.91
CA GLY A 22 -2.06 -2.39 -3.72
C GLY A 22 -1.84 -1.29 -2.68
N VAL A 23 -1.43 -0.09 -3.08
CA VAL A 23 -1.27 1.07 -2.19
C VAL A 23 -2.62 1.58 -1.69
N LEU A 24 -3.63 1.68 -2.57
CA LEU A 24 -4.98 2.14 -2.23
C LEU A 24 -5.63 1.30 -1.12
N ILE A 25 -5.33 0.01 -1.06
CA ILE A 25 -5.84 -0.90 -0.02
C ILE A 25 -4.85 -0.98 1.15
N GLY A 26 -3.55 -1.05 0.87
CA GLY A 26 -2.49 -1.21 1.86
C GLY A 26 -2.42 -0.06 2.86
N VAL A 27 -2.49 1.19 2.40
CA VAL A 27 -2.40 2.37 3.28
C VAL A 27 -3.55 2.42 4.30
N PRO A 28 -4.83 2.34 3.91
CA PRO A 28 -5.92 2.32 4.87
C PRO A 28 -5.86 1.16 5.86
N VAL A 29 -5.57 -0.06 5.37
CA VAL A 29 -5.53 -1.26 6.22
C VAL A 29 -4.44 -1.15 7.28
N VAL A 30 -3.24 -0.74 6.88
CA VAL A 30 -2.11 -0.58 7.81
C VAL A 30 -2.35 0.57 8.78
N LEU A 31 -2.90 1.71 8.32
CA LEU A 31 -3.21 2.83 9.21
C LEU A 31 -4.22 2.45 10.28
N VAL A 32 -5.30 1.76 9.91
CA VAL A 32 -6.30 1.29 10.88
C VAL A 32 -5.68 0.27 11.83
N GLY A 33 -4.91 -0.70 11.30
CA GLY A 33 -4.26 -1.72 12.12
C GLY A 33 -3.27 -1.16 13.13
N LEU A 34 -2.40 -0.23 12.72
CA LEU A 34 -1.44 0.42 13.62
C LEU A 34 -2.13 1.33 14.61
N THR A 35 -3.15 2.09 14.21
CA THR A 35 -3.90 2.96 15.11
C THR A 35 -4.56 2.16 16.22
N LEU A 36 -5.24 1.07 15.86
CA LEU A 36 -5.86 0.16 16.83
C LEU A 36 -4.81 -0.56 17.68
N GLY A 37 -3.69 -0.98 17.08
CA GLY A 37 -2.60 -1.62 17.80
C GLY A 37 -1.99 -0.70 18.86
N ILE A 38 -1.69 0.55 18.50
CA ILE A 38 -1.15 1.54 19.45
C ILE A 38 -2.18 1.84 20.54
N PHE A 39 -3.45 2.04 20.17
CA PHE A 39 -4.54 2.30 21.11
C PHE A 39 -4.76 1.16 22.12
N LEU A 40 -4.56 -0.10 21.72
CA LEU A 40 -4.74 -1.25 22.61
C LEU A 40 -3.51 -1.55 23.48
N ILE A 41 -2.32 -1.18 23.03
CA ILE A 41 -1.05 -1.44 23.72
C ILE A 41 -0.66 -0.26 24.62
N THR A 42 -1.09 0.94 24.25
CA THR A 42 -0.75 2.21 24.90
C THR A 42 -2.03 2.80 25.46
N ASP A 43 -2.03 3.26 26.71
CA ASP A 43 -3.14 4.03 27.33
C ASP A 43 -3.31 5.44 26.70
N ASN A 44 -2.95 5.59 25.42
CA ASN A 44 -3.11 6.83 24.67
C ASN A 44 -4.54 6.94 24.15
N ASP A 45 -5.01 8.18 24.03
CA ASP A 45 -6.26 8.44 23.33
C ASP A 45 -6.17 8.03 21.85
N LEU A 46 -7.32 7.73 21.25
CA LEU A 46 -7.41 7.27 19.86
C LEU A 46 -6.79 8.26 18.87
N ALA A 47 -6.88 9.56 19.15
CA ALA A 47 -6.30 10.62 18.33
C ALA A 47 -4.76 10.60 18.36
N ASP A 48 -4.16 10.43 19.53
CA ASP A 48 -2.71 10.36 19.69
C ASP A 48 -2.15 9.05 19.13
N SER A 49 -2.91 7.97 19.28
CA SER A 49 -2.61 6.66 18.68
C SER A 49 -2.65 6.72 17.14
N PHE A 50 -3.61 7.46 16.57
CA PHE A 50 -3.66 7.70 15.14
C PHE A 50 -2.46 8.55 14.69
N ALA A 51 -2.18 9.67 15.37
CA ALA A 51 -1.07 10.56 15.01
C ALA A 51 0.29 9.85 14.99
N THR A 52 0.53 8.96 15.96
CA THR A 52 1.73 8.12 16.01
C THR A 52 1.75 7.03 14.94
N ALA A 53 0.58 6.51 14.53
CA ALA A 53 0.45 5.53 13.46
C ALA A 53 0.57 6.12 12.04
N ILE A 54 0.29 7.42 11.82
CA ILE A 54 0.24 8.03 10.48
C ILE A 54 1.54 7.82 9.71
N LEU A 55 2.66 8.28 10.26
CA LEU A 55 3.94 8.26 9.57
C LEU A 55 4.41 6.82 9.25
N PRO A 56 4.52 5.91 10.23
CA PRO A 56 4.90 4.53 9.94
C PRO A 56 3.86 3.79 9.09
N GLY A 57 2.56 4.11 9.24
CA GLY A 57 1.48 3.45 8.52
C GLY A 57 1.40 3.84 7.05
N ILE A 58 1.66 5.10 6.71
CA ILE A 58 1.80 5.52 5.31
C ILE A 58 3.02 4.84 4.68
N LEU A 59 4.18 4.85 5.35
CA LEU A 59 5.38 4.22 4.83
C LEU A 59 5.17 2.72 4.60
N LEU A 60 4.71 1.99 5.62
CA LEU A 60 4.47 0.56 5.53
C LEU A 60 3.33 0.23 4.55
N GLY A 61 2.27 1.04 4.51
CA GLY A 61 1.15 0.85 3.59
C GLY A 61 1.51 1.10 2.13
N VAL A 62 2.33 2.11 1.85
CA VAL A 62 2.81 2.39 0.49
C VAL A 62 3.82 1.33 0.05
N PHE A 63 4.84 1.04 0.86
CA PHE A 63 5.84 0.04 0.50
C PHE A 63 5.22 -1.36 0.45
N GLY A 64 4.56 -1.80 1.51
CA GLY A 64 3.92 -3.12 1.59
C GLY A 64 2.80 -3.29 0.57
N GLY A 65 1.93 -2.28 0.40
CA GLY A 65 0.87 -2.29 -0.60
C GLY A 65 1.42 -2.30 -2.03
N GLY A 66 2.45 -1.51 -2.32
CA GLY A 66 3.11 -1.50 -3.63
C GLY A 66 3.77 -2.85 -3.96
N PHE A 67 4.51 -3.43 -3.01
CA PHE A 67 5.11 -4.76 -3.17
C PHE A 67 4.06 -5.86 -3.31
N ALA A 68 2.98 -5.83 -2.52
CA ALA A 68 1.89 -6.78 -2.65
C ALA A 68 1.19 -6.66 -4.02
N GLY A 69 0.95 -5.42 -4.48
CA GLY A 69 0.41 -5.16 -5.81
C GLY A 69 1.29 -5.72 -6.92
N MET A 70 2.62 -5.60 -6.81
CA MET A 70 3.56 -6.22 -7.75
C MET A 70 3.52 -7.74 -7.67
N ALA A 71 3.57 -8.32 -6.47
CA ALA A 71 3.58 -9.77 -6.29
C ALA A 71 2.35 -10.44 -6.93
N LEU A 72 1.17 -9.81 -6.86
CA LEU A 72 -0.05 -10.30 -7.50
C LEU A 72 -0.01 -10.27 -9.04
N THR A 73 0.95 -9.57 -9.63
CA THR A 73 1.17 -9.55 -11.09
C THR A 73 2.30 -10.47 -11.55
N MET A 74 3.06 -11.01 -10.60
CA MET A 74 4.11 -12.00 -10.85
C MET A 74 3.49 -13.39 -10.65
N GLU A 75 2.92 -13.95 -11.72
CA GLU A 75 2.70 -15.41 -11.83
C GLU A 75 3.99 -16.13 -12.24
#